data_AF-A0A0R2I6I1-F1
#
_entry.id   AF-A0A0R2I6I1-F1
#
_cell.length_a   1.000
_cell.length_b   1.000
_cell.length_c   1.000
_cell.angle_alpha   90.00
_cell.angle_beta   90.00
_cell.angle_gamma   90.00
#
_symmetry.space_group_name_H-M   'P 1'
#
loop_
_entity.id
_entity.type
_entity.pdbx_description
1 polymer ?
#
loop_
_entity_poly.entity_id
_entity_poly.type
_entity_poly.pdbx_seq_one_letter_code
_entity_poly.pdbx_strand_id
1 'polypeptide(L)' 'MAKKIADQGRIFINDKVAKSSSNVAVGDLLTIKFGNKTEKVKINRIVETTKKDEAESMYEIVDESYEHDYDDGVY' A
#
# COMPACT_ATOMS: atom_id res chain seq x y z
N MET A 1 -7.87 -10.49 -28.76
CA MET A 1 -8.37 -9.32 -28.01
C MET A 1 -7.88 -9.39 -26.57
N ALA A 2 -6.66 -8.90 -26.30
CA ALA A 2 -6.13 -8.76 -24.94
C ALA A 2 -6.65 -7.44 -24.37
N LYS A 3 -7.93 -7.44 -23.99
CA LYS A 3 -8.58 -6.29 -23.35
C LYS A 3 -7.90 -6.13 -21.99
N LYS A 4 -7.03 -5.13 -21.88
CA LYS A 4 -6.80 -4.34 -20.67
C LYS A 4 -6.96 -5.16 -19.37
N ILE A 5 -5.87 -5.80 -18.94
CA ILE A 5 -5.58 -5.88 -17.50
C ILE A 5 -5.10 -4.46 -17.12
N ALA A 6 -5.91 -3.42 -17.37
CA ALA A 6 -6.65 -2.73 -16.32
C ALA A 6 -5.70 -2.56 -15.13
N ASP A 7 -4.89 -1.49 -15.15
CA ASP A 7 -4.95 -0.39 -14.18
C ASP A 7 -5.22 -0.78 -12.71
N GLN A 8 -4.85 -1.98 -12.30
CA GLN A 8 -5.48 -2.66 -11.19
C GLN A 8 -5.07 -1.97 -9.91
N GLY A 9 -6.05 -1.31 -9.30
CA GLY A 9 -6.01 -0.63 -8.02
C GLY A 9 -5.48 -1.54 -6.91
N ARG A 10 -4.16 -1.63 -6.82
CA ARG A 10 -3.43 -2.25 -5.72
C ARG A 10 -3.31 -1.31 -4.52
N ILE A 11 -3.67 -0.04 -4.70
CA ILE A 11 -3.64 0.98 -3.67
C ILE A 11 -5.08 1.39 -3.38
N PHE A 12 -5.47 1.32 -2.11
CA PHE A 12 -6.75 1.81 -1.62
C PHE A 12 -6.48 2.96 -0.65
N ILE A 13 -7.23 4.04 -0.74
CA ILE A 13 -7.18 5.17 0.20
C ILE A 13 -8.56 5.25 0.86
N ASN A 14 -8.62 5.11 2.18
CA ASN A 14 -9.89 5.05 2.93
C ASN A 14 -10.91 4.08 2.30
N ASP A 15 -10.47 2.85 2.01
CA ASP A 15 -11.29 1.79 1.42
C ASP A 15 -11.72 2.03 -0.06
N LYS A 16 -11.32 3.15 -0.66
CA LYS A 16 -11.60 3.47 -2.07
C LYS A 16 -10.40 3.16 -2.96
N VAL A 17 -10.64 2.58 -4.13
CA VAL A 17 -9.61 2.31 -5.13
C VAL A 17 -8.94 3.64 -5.54
N ALA A 18 -7.65 3.75 -5.26
CA ALA A 18 -6.83 4.88 -5.63
C ALA A 18 -6.18 4.63 -7.00
N LYS A 19 -6.13 5.68 -7.82
CA LYS A 19 -5.35 5.70 -9.06
C LYS A 19 -4.01 6.36 -8.79
N SER A 20 -3.06 6.24 -9.72
CA SER A 20 -1.75 6.89 -9.62
C SER A 20 -1.81 8.43 -9.51
N SER A 21 -2.96 9.05 -9.82
CA SER A 21 -3.22 10.49 -9.66
C SER A 21 -4.09 10.81 -8.44
N SER A 22 -4.35 9.85 -7.56
CA SER A 22 -5.14 10.08 -6.35
C SER A 22 -4.34 10.90 -5.35
N ASN A 23 -4.91 12.04 -4.94
CA ASN A 23 -4.38 12.86 -3.86
C ASN A 23 -4.59 12.13 -2.53
N VAL A 24 -3.53 12.01 -1.74
CA VAL A 24 -3.58 11.53 -0.34
C VAL A 24 -3.57 12.72 0.60
N ALA A 25 -4.20 12.59 1.76
CA ALA A 25 -4.20 13.57 2.83
C ALA A 25 -3.58 12.99 4.11
N VAL A 26 -3.08 13.87 4.98
CA VAL A 26 -2.67 13.48 6.33
C VAL A 26 -3.90 12.96 7.09
N GLY A 27 -3.76 11.79 7.70
CA GLY A 27 -4.81 11.05 8.38
C GLY A 27 -5.40 9.92 7.53
N ASP A 28 -5.11 9.87 6.23
CA ASP A 28 -5.63 8.83 5.34
C ASP A 28 -4.99 7.47 5.62
N LEU A 29 -5.80 6.43 5.45
CA LEU A 29 -5.37 5.03 5.48
C LEU A 29 -5.10 4.54 4.05
N LEU A 30 -3.84 4.26 3.75
CA LEU A 30 -3.43 3.60 2.52
C LEU A 30 -3.35 2.10 2.76
N THR A 31 -4.01 1.31 1.92
CA THR A 31 -3.82 -0.13 1.83
C THR A 31 -3.15 -0.46 0.53
N ILE A 32 -1.97 -1.05 0.60
CA ILE A 32 -1.16 -1.49 -0.53
C ILE A 32 -1.22 -3.02 -0.58
N LYS A 33 -1.90 -3.55 -1.57
CA LYS A 33 -1.91 -4.97 -1.89
C LYS A 33 -0.72 -5.27 -2.80
N PHE A 34 0.38 -5.70 -2.20
CA PHE A 34 1.44 -6.38 -2.93
C PHE A 34 0.93 -7.77 -3.33
N GLY A 35 1.41 -8.30 -4.46
CA GLY A 35 0.90 -9.58 -4.99
C GLY A 35 1.08 -10.77 -4.03
N ASN A 36 1.92 -10.63 -3.02
CA ASN A 36 2.24 -11.63 -2.01
C ASN A 36 1.95 -11.17 -0.56
N LYS A 37 1.52 -9.92 -0.36
CA LYS A 37 1.24 -9.37 0.96
C LYS A 37 0.34 -8.14 0.89
N THR A 38 -0.45 -7.89 1.92
CA THR A 38 -1.21 -6.65 2.07
C THR A 38 -0.62 -5.84 3.20
N GLU A 39 -0.28 -4.58 2.92
CA GLU A 39 0.28 -3.64 3.90
C GLU A 39 -0.65 -2.44 4.04
N LYS A 40 -1.01 -2.07 5.25
CA LYS A 40 -1.81 -0.89 5.55
C LYS A 40 -0.96 0.10 6.33
N VAL A 41 -0.89 1.32 5.79
CA VAL A 41 -0.16 2.43 6.39
C VAL A 41 -1.07 3.62 6.57
N LYS A 42 -0.95 4.31 7.69
CA LYS A 42 -1.63 5.56 7.97
C LYS A 42 -0.69 6.72 7.69
N ILE A 43 -1.12 7.69 6.91
CA ILE A 43 -0.32 8.88 6.63
C ILE A 43 -0.41 9.82 7.83
N ASN A 44 0.71 10.06 8.51
CA ASN A 44 0.79 11.04 9.59
C ASN A 44 1.35 12.38 9.10
N ARG A 45 2.12 12.38 8.01
CA ARG A 45 2.66 13.60 7.40
C ARG A 45 2.94 13.40 5.92
N ILE A 46 2.56 14.37 5.09
CA ILE A 46 2.93 14.42 3.68
C ILE A 46 4.10 15.38 3.55
N VAL A 47 5.23 14.90 3.07
CA VAL A 47 6.40 15.73 2.86
C VAL A 47 6.84 15.58 1.42
N GLU A 48 6.76 16.67 0.67
CA GLU A 48 7.13 16.72 -0.76
C GLU A 48 8.66 16.77 -0.98
N THR A 49 9.47 16.50 0.05
CA THR A 49 10.93 16.67 -0.02
C THR A 49 11.71 15.38 0.22
N THR A 50 12.71 15.16 -0.63
CA THR A 50 13.61 14.00 -0.72
C THR A 50 14.68 14.00 0.38
N LYS A 51 14.27 13.99 1.65
CA LYS A 51 15.18 13.65 2.76
C LYS A 51 14.77 12.31 3.32
N LYS A 52 15.56 11.28 3.02
CA LYS A 52 15.39 9.90 3.50
C LYS A 52 15.23 9.82 5.02
N ASP A 53 15.82 10.77 5.74
CA ASP A 53 15.84 10.85 7.20
C ASP A 53 14.46 11.06 7.84
N GLU A 54 13.49 11.65 7.14
CA GLU A 54 12.18 11.94 7.73
C GLU A 54 11.09 10.93 7.33
N ALA A 55 11.37 10.01 6.40
CA ALA A 55 10.35 9.14 5.80
C ALA A 55 9.68 8.22 6.84
N GLU A 56 10.44 7.77 7.85
CA GLU A 56 9.94 6.89 8.92
C GLU A 56 8.92 7.57 9.84
N SER A 57 8.90 8.91 9.91
CA SER A 57 7.89 9.66 10.67
C SER A 57 6.69 10.11 9.83
N MET A 58 6.69 9.83 8.51
CA MET A 58 5.63 10.29 7.60
C MET A 58 4.41 9.37 7.59
N TYR A 59 4.60 8.09 7.85
CA TYR A 59 3.54 7.11 7.86
C TYR A 59 3.76 6.08 8.96
N GLU A 60 2.68 5.51 9.46
CA GLU A 60 2.69 4.46 10.47
C GLU A 60 2.09 3.19 9.87
N ILE A 61 2.79 2.07 9.98
CA ILE A 61 2.25 0.77 9.57
C ILE A 61 1.21 0.37 10.60
N VAL A 62 -0.05 0.34 10.19
CA VAL A 62 -1.17 -0.04 11.06
C VAL A 62 -1.50 -1.53 10.97
N ASP A 63 -1.13 -2.17 9.85
CA ASP A 63 -1.36 -3.60 9.65
C ASP A 63 -0.44 -4.10 8.52
N GLU A 64 0.16 -5.28 8.69
CA GLU A 64 0.87 -5.97 7.62
C GLU A 64 0.51 -7.46 7.66
N SER A 65 0.08 -7.99 6.52
CA SER A 65 -0.33 -9.39 6.37
C SER A 65 0.38 -9.99 5.17
N TYR A 66 1.19 -11.01 5.42
CA TYR A 66 1.86 -11.78 4.37
C TYR A 66 0.97 -12.96 4.01
N GLU A 67 0.72 -13.17 2.72
CA GLU A 67 0.24 -14.46 2.24
C GLU A 67 1.45 -15.38 2.24
N HIS A 68 1.85 -15.84 3.42
CA HIS A 68 2.90 -16.82 3.55
C HIS A 68 2.32 -18.16 3.08
N ASP A 69 2.57 -18.49 1.83
CA ASP A 69 2.47 -19.85 1.32
C ASP A 69 3.60 -20.64 1.99
N TYR A 70 3.38 -21.06 3.25
CA TYR A 70 4.10 -22.21 3.79
C TYR A 70 3.60 -23.42 3.01
N ASP A 71 4.15 -23.65 1.81
CA ASP A 71 4.29 -25.02 1.30
C ASP A 71 5.36 -25.71 2.15
N ASP A 72 5.05 -25.93 3.44
CA ASP A 72 5.73 -26.94 4.25
C ASP A 72 5.10 -28.30 3.89
N GLY A 73 5.25 -28.65 2.61
CA GLY A 73 4.94 -29.95 2.08
C GLY A 73 6.03 -30.93 2.49
N VAL A 74 6.01 -31.36 3.74
CA VAL A 74 6.74 -32.53 4.21
C VAL A 74 6.29 -33.76 3.40
N TYR A 75 7.18 -34.32 2.58
CA TYR A 75 7.60 -35.74 2.61
C TYR A 75 8.80 -36.01 1.69
#